data_AF-A0A7S2IJD3-F1
#
_entry.id   AF-A0A7S2IJD3-F1
#
_cell.length_a   1.000
_cell.length_b   1.000
_cell.length_c   1.000
_cell.angle_alpha   90.00
_cell.angle_beta   90.00
_cell.angle_gamma   90.00
#
_symmetry.space_group_name_H-M   'P 1'
#
loop_
_entity.id
_entity.type
_entity.pdbx_description
1 polymer ?
#
loop_
_entity_poly.entity_id
_entity_poly.type
_entity_poly.pdbx_seq_one_letter_code
_entity_poly.pdbx_strand_id
1 'polypeptide(L)'
;MKEWDPNNDGSVTKQEFRLSIRKLFGKTKVDTKEVDSLFQRLDADGGGALNTSELKSAFKSLKDTASNSEEKTASQKATAEKFRQRAEQYRELAAVAHQSEQAATKLLETRKGTVGSKVGAAINAKNTKLSDIMKQWDASGDGELSKSEFRNNVLSLGVKDITDTDIDGLFDSLDSDGGGALDMDEVKKAIKRLQEQANTHRDLVREESRSYIALVKATRVAQNAFWRQLKDEEAQEEAS
;
A
#
# COMPACT_ATOMS: atom_id res chain seq x y z
N MET A 1 -32.22 -8.29 -52.25
CA MET A 1 -33.16 -7.62 -53.18
C MET A 1 -34.58 -8.12 -52.98
N LYS A 2 -34.90 -9.40 -53.19
CA LYS A 2 -36.26 -9.96 -52.96
C LYS A 2 -36.89 -9.74 -51.57
N GLU A 3 -36.10 -9.48 -50.52
CA GLU A 3 -36.60 -9.26 -49.15
C GLU A 3 -36.91 -7.78 -48.83
N TRP A 4 -36.42 -6.84 -49.64
CA TRP A 4 -36.54 -5.39 -49.43
C TRP A 4 -37.24 -4.66 -50.57
N ASP A 5 -37.33 -5.32 -51.73
CA ASP A 5 -38.00 -4.87 -52.95
C ASP A 5 -39.05 -5.95 -53.32
N PRO A 6 -40.26 -5.90 -52.73
CA PRO A 6 -41.29 -6.93 -52.88
C PRO A 6 -41.99 -6.88 -54.24
N ASN A 7 -42.04 -5.70 -54.86
CA ASN A 7 -42.60 -5.51 -56.19
C ASN A 7 -41.54 -5.78 -57.30
N ASN A 8 -40.28 -5.97 -56.91
CA ASN A 8 -39.14 -6.32 -57.76
C ASN A 8 -38.94 -5.30 -58.89
N ASP A 9 -39.12 -4.02 -58.58
CA ASP A 9 -38.96 -2.92 -59.52
C ASP A 9 -37.52 -2.39 -59.61
N GLY A 10 -36.62 -2.92 -58.77
CA GLY A 10 -35.19 -2.57 -58.76
C GLY A 10 -34.85 -1.36 -57.88
N SER A 11 -35.84 -0.78 -57.20
CA SER A 11 -35.71 0.33 -56.26
C SER A 11 -36.39 -0.01 -54.93
N VAL A 12 -35.98 0.63 -53.83
CA VAL A 12 -36.62 0.45 -52.52
C VAL A 12 -37.18 1.79 -52.07
N THR A 13 -38.50 1.92 -52.14
CA THR A 13 -39.19 3.14 -51.69
C THR A 13 -39.11 3.30 -50.18
N LYS A 14 -39.35 4.52 -49.68
CA LYS A 14 -39.37 4.82 -48.24
C LYS A 14 -40.34 3.93 -47.45
N GLN A 15 -41.46 3.55 -48.06
CA GLN A 15 -42.45 2.68 -47.42
C GLN A 15 -41.94 1.23 -47.33
N GLU A 16 -41.34 0.71 -48.39
CA GLU A 16 -40.73 -0.63 -48.41
C GLU A 16 -39.57 -0.73 -47.43
N PHE A 17 -38.70 0.29 -47.39
CA PHE A 17 -37.60 0.38 -46.43
C PHE A 17 -38.10 0.30 -44.98
N ARG A 18 -39.14 1.06 -44.62
CA ARG A 18 -39.75 1.02 -43.28
C ARG A 18 -40.33 -0.36 -42.95
N LEU A 19 -41.01 -0.99 -43.90
CA LEU A 19 -41.61 -2.32 -43.70
C LEU A 19 -40.54 -3.39 -43.50
N SER A 20 -39.47 -3.35 -44.29
CA SER A 20 -38.36 -4.29 -44.18
C SER A 20 -37.57 -4.11 -42.88
N ILE A 21 -37.32 -2.87 -42.44
CA ILE A 21 -36.70 -2.58 -41.14
C ILE A 21 -37.59 -3.08 -39.98
N ARG A 22 -38.90 -2.82 -40.04
CA ARG A 22 -39.84 -3.31 -39.02
C ARG A 22 -39.90 -4.84 -38.96
N LYS A 23 -39.77 -5.51 -40.11
CA LYS A 23 -39.76 -6.98 -40.20
C LYS A 23 -38.45 -7.57 -39.66
N LEU A 24 -37.30 -6.93 -39.93
CA LEU A 24 -35.98 -7.38 -39.48
C LEU A 24 -35.74 -7.19 -37.97
N PHE A 25 -36.20 -6.09 -37.40
CA PHE A 25 -35.99 -5.79 -35.98
C PHE A 25 -37.14 -6.27 -35.05
N GLY A 26 -38.21 -6.85 -35.63
CA GLY A 26 -39.27 -7.54 -34.88
C GLY A 26 -40.02 -6.65 -33.88
N LYS A 27 -40.32 -7.18 -32.68
CA LYS A 27 -41.12 -6.50 -31.62
C LYS A 27 -40.44 -5.28 -30.98
N THR A 28 -39.22 -4.91 -31.39
CA THR A 28 -38.57 -3.70 -30.87
C THR A 28 -39.23 -2.45 -31.47
N LYS A 29 -39.54 -1.49 -30.61
CA LYS A 29 -40.17 -0.22 -30.99
C LYS A 29 -39.12 0.65 -31.69
N VAL A 30 -38.91 0.43 -32.98
CA VAL A 30 -38.03 1.29 -33.79
C VAL A 30 -38.77 2.60 -34.07
N ASP A 31 -38.18 3.74 -33.71
CA ASP A 31 -38.78 5.05 -33.95
C ASP A 31 -38.83 5.33 -35.46
N THR A 32 -40.03 5.65 -35.96
CA THR A 32 -40.27 5.92 -37.39
C THR A 32 -39.51 7.16 -37.86
N LYS A 33 -39.20 8.11 -36.96
CA LYS A 33 -38.39 9.30 -37.29
C LYS A 33 -36.92 8.97 -37.52
N GLU A 34 -36.39 8.00 -36.79
CA GLU A 34 -35.01 7.53 -36.96
C GLU A 34 -34.87 6.77 -38.27
N VAL A 35 -35.83 5.90 -38.60
CA VAL A 35 -35.87 5.17 -39.88
C VAL A 35 -35.97 6.12 -41.07
N ASP A 36 -36.74 7.20 -40.93
CA ASP A 36 -36.87 8.23 -41.97
C ASP A 36 -35.60 9.04 -42.18
N SER A 37 -34.94 9.40 -41.09
CA SER A 37 -33.66 10.12 -41.13
C SER A 37 -32.57 9.25 -41.74
N LEU A 38 -32.60 7.94 -41.47
CA LEU A 38 -31.73 6.97 -42.11
C LEU A 38 -32.02 6.88 -43.60
N PHE A 39 -33.28 6.76 -44.02
CA PHE A 39 -33.65 6.72 -45.43
C PHE A 39 -33.15 7.97 -46.19
N GLN A 40 -33.41 9.17 -45.66
CA GLN A 40 -32.96 10.44 -46.28
C GLN A 40 -31.44 10.55 -46.38
N ARG A 41 -30.70 9.94 -45.45
CA ARG A 41 -29.24 9.94 -45.49
C ARG A 41 -28.68 8.94 -46.52
N LEU A 42 -29.46 7.92 -46.89
CA LEU A 42 -29.06 6.91 -47.88
C LEU A 42 -29.48 7.26 -49.31
N ASP A 43 -30.52 8.07 -49.46
CA ASP A 43 -31.06 8.61 -50.72
C ASP A 43 -30.22 9.82 -51.16
N ALA A 44 -29.01 9.55 -51.63
CA ALA A 44 -27.99 10.56 -51.88
C ALA A 44 -28.31 11.41 -53.12
N ASP A 45 -29.04 10.84 -54.08
CA ASP A 45 -29.52 11.56 -55.26
C ASP A 45 -30.85 12.30 -55.02
N GLY A 46 -31.51 12.06 -53.88
CA GLY A 46 -32.77 12.69 -53.50
C GLY A 46 -33.95 12.25 -54.36
N GLY A 47 -33.83 11.11 -55.05
CA GLY A 47 -34.83 10.55 -55.95
C GLY A 47 -36.04 9.94 -55.23
N GLY A 48 -35.99 9.82 -53.90
CA GLY A 48 -37.11 9.32 -53.09
C GLY A 48 -37.22 7.79 -53.03
N ALA A 49 -36.26 7.07 -53.62
CA ALA A 49 -36.18 5.61 -53.63
C ALA A 49 -34.70 5.18 -53.61
N LEU A 50 -34.35 4.21 -52.76
CA LEU A 50 -32.99 3.71 -52.65
C LEU A 50 -32.72 2.71 -53.76
N ASN A 51 -31.78 3.03 -54.63
CA ASN A 51 -31.30 2.08 -55.61
C ASN A 51 -30.27 1.11 -55.02
N THR A 52 -29.93 0.08 -55.80
CA THR A 52 -29.05 -1.01 -55.36
C THR A 52 -27.60 -0.56 -55.09
N SER A 53 -27.16 0.53 -55.71
CA SER A 53 -25.83 1.12 -55.49
C SER A 53 -25.78 1.90 -54.19
N GLU A 54 -26.83 2.67 -53.89
CA GLU A 54 -26.97 3.44 -52.66
C GLU A 54 -27.07 2.53 -51.43
N LEU A 55 -27.90 1.49 -51.50
CA LEU A 55 -28.03 0.49 -50.45
C LEU A 55 -26.72 -0.26 -50.18
N LYS A 56 -25.96 -0.58 -51.24
CA LYS A 56 -24.66 -1.28 -51.11
C LYS A 56 -23.58 -0.36 -50.53
N SER A 57 -23.58 0.91 -50.92
CA SER A 57 -22.67 1.92 -50.39
C SER A 57 -22.96 2.21 -48.92
N ALA A 58 -24.25 2.32 -48.57
CA ALA A 58 -24.72 2.44 -47.20
C ALA A 58 -24.23 1.30 -46.31
N PHE A 59 -24.40 0.05 -46.77
CA PHE A 59 -24.01 -1.14 -46.01
C PHE A 59 -22.48 -1.24 -45.86
N LYS A 60 -21.72 -0.82 -46.88
CA LYS A 60 -20.26 -0.73 -46.83
C LYS A 60 -19.82 0.33 -45.81
N SER A 61 -20.36 1.55 -45.87
CA SER A 61 -20.05 2.61 -44.91
C SER A 61 -20.46 2.26 -43.48
N LEU A 62 -21.58 1.56 -43.28
CA LEU A 62 -22.00 1.11 -41.95
C LEU A 62 -21.05 0.04 -41.38
N LYS A 63 -20.59 -0.88 -42.22
CA LYS A 63 -19.58 -1.90 -41.85
C LYS A 63 -18.24 -1.24 -41.53
N ASP A 64 -17.80 -0.27 -42.32
CA ASP A 64 -16.56 0.48 -42.10
C ASP A 64 -16.65 1.35 -40.83
N THR A 65 -17.82 1.92 -40.54
CA THR A 65 -18.07 2.72 -39.32
C THR A 65 -18.14 1.83 -38.07
N ALA A 66 -18.75 0.63 -38.17
CA ALA A 66 -18.78 -0.34 -37.09
C ALA A 66 -17.36 -0.83 -36.74
N SER A 67 -16.57 -1.23 -37.73
CA SER A 67 -15.16 -1.62 -37.54
C SER A 67 -14.30 -0.49 -36.96
N ASN A 68 -14.43 0.74 -37.46
CA ASN A 68 -13.70 1.88 -36.89
C ASN A 68 -14.15 2.25 -35.47
N SER A 69 -15.43 2.08 -35.12
CA SER A 69 -15.94 2.35 -33.77
C SER A 69 -15.50 1.30 -32.75
N GLU A 70 -15.41 0.03 -33.17
CA GLU A 70 -14.89 -1.08 -32.37
C GLU A 70 -13.38 -0.92 -32.14
N GLU A 71 -12.60 -0.52 -33.15
CA GLU A 71 -11.16 -0.23 -32.97
C GLU A 71 -10.90 0.98 -32.06
N LYS A 72 -11.66 2.08 -32.21
CA LYS A 72 -11.50 3.26 -31.35
C LYS A 72 -11.90 2.98 -29.91
N THR A 73 -12.97 2.21 -29.68
CA THR A 73 -13.36 1.79 -28.33
C THR A 73 -12.45 0.72 -27.74
N ALA A 74 -11.90 -0.19 -28.55
CA ALA A 74 -10.89 -1.17 -28.12
C ALA A 74 -9.57 -0.48 -27.75
N SER A 75 -9.10 0.47 -28.57
CA SER A 75 -7.91 1.27 -28.29
C SER A 75 -8.08 2.11 -27.01
N GLN A 76 -9.21 2.81 -26.84
CA GLN A 76 -9.51 3.55 -25.61
C GLN A 76 -9.61 2.64 -24.37
N LYS A 77 -10.20 1.44 -24.50
CA LYS A 77 -10.23 0.44 -23.43
C LYS A 77 -8.83 -0.06 -23.07
N ALA A 78 -7.99 -0.34 -24.06
CA ALA A 78 -6.61 -0.77 -23.84
C ALA A 78 -5.78 0.32 -23.14
N THR A 79 -5.93 1.57 -23.55
CA THR A 79 -5.29 2.72 -22.89
C THR A 79 -5.79 2.88 -21.45
N ALA A 80 -7.10 2.81 -21.20
CA ALA A 80 -7.67 2.89 -19.85
C ALA A 80 -7.19 1.74 -18.96
N GLU A 81 -7.02 0.54 -19.52
CA GLU A 81 -6.49 -0.63 -18.80
C GLU A 81 -5.02 -0.45 -18.43
N LYS A 82 -4.18 0.07 -19.33
CA LYS A 82 -2.78 0.43 -19.02
C LYS A 82 -2.70 1.44 -17.87
N PHE A 83 -3.53 2.49 -17.88
CA PHE A 83 -3.56 3.47 -16.79
C PHE A 83 -4.00 2.85 -15.46
N ARG A 84 -4.95 1.91 -15.47
CA ARG A 84 -5.37 1.17 -14.27
C ARG A 84 -4.25 0.31 -13.71
N GLN A 85 -3.57 -0.46 -14.57
CA GLN A 85 -2.43 -1.28 -14.17
C GLN A 85 -1.31 -0.42 -13.57
N ARG A 86 -0.99 0.71 -14.20
CA ARG A 86 -0.01 1.67 -13.67
C ARG A 86 -0.43 2.25 -12.31
N ALA A 87 -1.70 2.60 -12.15
CA ALA A 87 -2.23 3.07 -10.87
C ALA A 87 -2.18 2.00 -9.76
N GLU A 88 -2.39 0.74 -10.11
CA GLU A 88 -2.28 -0.39 -9.19
C GLU A 88 -0.83 -0.62 -8.75
N GLN A 89 0.13 -0.58 -9.68
CA GLN A 89 1.56 -0.65 -9.36
C GLN A 89 2.02 0.48 -8.44
N TYR A 90 1.56 1.73 -8.68
CA TYR A 90 1.84 2.85 -7.79
C TYR A 90 1.26 2.64 -6.39
N ARG A 91 0.04 2.10 -6.30
CA ARG A 91 -0.60 1.79 -5.03
C ARG A 91 0.19 0.73 -4.25
N GLU A 92 0.64 -0.32 -4.92
CA GLU A 92 1.45 -1.37 -4.29
C GLU A 92 2.79 -0.83 -3.77
N LEU A 93 3.50 -0.03 -4.59
CA LEU A 93 4.75 0.61 -4.18
C LEU A 93 4.54 1.55 -2.99
N ALA A 94 3.45 2.34 -2.99
CA ALA A 94 3.11 3.22 -1.89
C ALA A 94 2.78 2.44 -0.61
N ALA A 95 2.10 1.30 -0.71
CA ALA A 95 1.79 0.45 0.44
C ALA A 95 3.08 -0.12 1.08
N VAL A 96 4.02 -0.60 0.27
CA VAL A 96 5.31 -1.11 0.75
C VAL A 96 6.15 0.00 1.40
N ALA A 97 6.19 1.18 0.79
CA ALA A 97 6.87 2.35 1.36
C ALA A 97 6.25 2.75 2.70
N HIS A 98 4.92 2.82 2.78
CA HIS A 98 4.21 3.13 4.00
C HIS A 98 4.49 2.09 5.10
N GLN A 99 4.48 0.80 4.77
CA GLN A 99 4.80 -0.26 5.72
C GLN A 99 6.23 -0.12 6.27
N SER A 100 7.19 0.24 5.42
CA SER A 100 8.57 0.47 5.85
C SER A 100 8.69 1.67 6.81
N GLU A 101 7.92 2.73 6.60
CA GLU A 101 7.86 3.92 7.47
C GLU A 101 7.21 3.60 8.82
N GLN A 102 6.12 2.84 8.83
CA GLN A 102 5.49 2.37 10.07
C GLN A 102 6.46 1.49 10.88
N ALA A 103 7.17 0.58 10.21
CA ALA A 103 8.19 -0.25 10.84
C ALA A 103 9.36 0.59 11.39
N ALA A 104 9.77 1.66 10.72
CA ALA A 104 10.78 2.59 11.20
C ALA A 104 10.31 3.30 12.48
N THR A 105 9.09 3.84 12.48
CA THR A 105 8.49 4.52 13.64
C THR A 105 8.38 3.59 14.84
N LYS A 106 7.89 2.36 14.63
CA LYS A 106 7.82 1.34 15.68
C LYS A 106 9.20 1.04 16.27
N LEU A 107 10.20 0.85 15.41
CA LEU A 107 11.57 0.56 15.84
C LEU A 107 12.18 1.72 16.65
N LEU A 108 11.89 2.98 16.27
CA LEU A 108 12.34 4.16 17.02
C LEU A 108 11.72 4.20 18.41
N GLU A 109 10.43 3.95 18.54
CA GLU A 109 9.76 3.86 19.85
C GLU A 109 10.30 2.71 20.69
N THR A 110 10.45 1.52 20.11
CA THR A 110 11.04 0.37 20.80
C THR A 110 12.45 0.69 21.28
N ARG A 111 13.29 1.35 20.46
CA ARG A 111 14.67 1.71 20.83
C ARG A 111 14.77 2.63 22.04
N LYS A 112 13.76 3.46 22.34
CA LYS A 112 13.76 4.29 23.55
C LYS A 112 13.90 3.44 24.81
N GLY A 113 13.25 2.28 24.82
CA GLY A 113 13.27 1.35 25.94
C GLY A 113 12.70 1.92 27.23
N THR A 114 12.76 1.15 28.30
CA THR A 114 12.38 1.62 29.64
C THR A 114 13.64 1.97 30.43
N VAL A 115 13.45 2.71 31.52
CA VAL A 115 14.51 2.98 32.50
C VAL A 115 15.17 1.68 32.94
N GLY A 116 14.36 0.67 33.30
CA GLY A 116 14.87 -0.63 33.72
C GLY A 116 15.65 -1.37 32.64
N SER A 117 15.22 -1.34 31.38
CA SER A 117 15.97 -1.97 30.29
C SER A 117 17.30 -1.26 30.01
N LYS A 118 17.35 0.08 30.13
CA LYS A 118 18.58 0.86 30.00
C LYS A 118 19.58 0.57 31.13
N VAL A 119 19.11 0.56 32.38
CA VAL A 119 19.94 0.25 33.55
C VAL A 119 20.45 -1.19 33.48
N GLY A 120 19.57 -2.15 33.17
CA GLY A 120 19.95 -3.54 32.98
C GLY A 120 20.96 -3.74 31.84
N ALA A 121 20.85 -2.98 30.75
CA ALA A 121 21.80 -3.02 29.65
C ALA A 121 23.19 -2.51 30.09
N ALA A 122 23.23 -1.44 30.89
CA ALA A 122 24.48 -0.91 31.42
C ALA A 122 25.13 -1.85 32.45
N ILE A 123 24.33 -2.52 33.28
CA ILE A 123 24.79 -3.60 34.17
C ILE A 123 25.40 -4.75 33.36
N ASN A 124 24.70 -5.21 32.32
CA ASN A 124 25.19 -6.28 31.44
C ASN A 124 26.48 -5.90 30.72
N ALA A 125 26.62 -4.64 30.30
CA ALA A 125 27.82 -4.15 29.62
C ALA A 125 29.07 -4.15 30.51
N LYS A 126 28.92 -3.94 31.82
CA LYS A 126 30.04 -4.02 32.77
C LYS A 126 30.48 -5.45 33.10
N ASN A 127 29.72 -6.47 32.68
CA ASN A 127 30.03 -7.90 32.90
C ASN A 127 30.46 -8.22 34.34
N THR A 128 29.86 -7.53 35.31
CA THR A 128 30.25 -7.60 36.72
C THR A 128 29.37 -8.63 37.43
N LYS A 129 29.95 -9.42 38.35
CA LYS A 129 29.16 -10.39 39.12
C LYS A 129 28.21 -9.65 40.05
N LEU A 130 27.05 -10.24 40.29
CA LEU A 130 26.03 -9.71 41.19
C LEU A 130 26.58 -9.35 42.58
N SER A 131 27.46 -10.20 43.13
CA SER A 131 28.15 -9.98 44.40
C SER A 131 29.03 -8.73 44.41
N ASP A 132 29.63 -8.41 43.27
CA ASP A 132 30.56 -7.28 43.15
C ASP A 132 29.78 -5.99 42.93
N ILE A 133 28.64 -6.06 42.24
CA ILE A 133 27.69 -4.93 42.12
C ILE A 133 27.18 -4.55 43.50
N MET A 134 26.73 -5.51 44.31
CA MET A 134 26.24 -5.25 45.67
C MET A 134 27.26 -4.53 46.53
N LYS A 135 28.51 -5.03 46.56
CA LYS A 135 29.60 -4.41 47.32
C LYS A 135 29.98 -3.02 46.82
N GLN A 136 29.80 -2.74 45.54
CA GLN A 136 30.08 -1.43 44.98
C GLN A 136 28.96 -0.44 45.27
N TRP A 137 27.72 -0.93 45.42
CA TRP A 137 26.54 -0.09 45.51
C TRP A 137 26.18 0.27 46.94
N ASP A 138 26.36 -0.66 47.88
CA ASP A 138 26.26 -0.45 49.33
C ASP A 138 27.52 0.26 49.83
N ALA A 139 27.48 1.60 49.82
CA ALA A 139 28.62 2.44 50.18
C ALA A 139 28.70 2.68 51.69
N SER A 140 27.55 2.68 52.37
CA SER A 140 27.45 2.76 53.83
C SER A 140 27.93 1.47 54.52
N GLY A 141 27.80 0.32 53.85
CA GLY A 141 28.12 -1.00 54.39
C GLY A 141 27.09 -1.49 55.42
N ASP A 142 25.87 -0.95 55.40
CA ASP A 142 24.80 -1.32 56.32
C ASP A 142 24.02 -2.57 55.87
N GLY A 143 24.28 -3.06 54.66
CA GLY A 143 23.65 -4.26 54.09
C GLY A 143 22.30 -3.99 53.43
N GLU A 144 21.88 -2.74 53.32
CA GLU A 144 20.73 -2.28 52.57
C GLU A 144 21.19 -1.27 51.50
N LEU A 145 20.38 -1.07 50.47
CA LEU A 145 20.67 -0.08 49.44
C LEU A 145 19.67 1.06 49.51
N SER A 146 20.12 2.22 49.97
CA SER A 146 19.29 3.41 50.01
C SER A 146 18.98 3.94 48.60
N LYS A 147 17.87 4.69 48.47
CA LYS A 147 17.50 5.36 47.22
C LYS A 147 18.61 6.25 46.65
N SER A 148 19.34 6.94 47.53
CA SER A 148 20.46 7.83 47.14
C SER A 148 21.64 7.04 46.58
N GLU A 149 21.99 5.91 47.20
CA GLU A 149 23.06 5.03 46.71
C GLU A 149 22.67 4.39 45.38
N PHE A 150 21.44 3.89 45.26
CA PHE A 150 20.92 3.37 43.99
C PHE A 150 21.04 4.41 42.87
N ARG A 151 20.61 5.65 43.14
CA ARG A 151 20.67 6.75 42.15
C ARG A 151 22.09 7.05 41.70
N ASN A 152 23.00 7.26 42.65
CA ASN A 152 24.40 7.57 42.36
C ASN A 152 25.06 6.44 41.54
N ASN A 153 24.77 5.19 41.89
CA ASN A 153 25.33 4.05 41.19
C ASN A 153 24.76 3.90 39.78
N VAL A 154 23.45 4.06 39.58
CA VAL A 154 22.83 4.05 38.24
C VAL A 154 23.41 5.14 37.35
N LEU A 155 23.62 6.36 37.87
CA LEU A 155 24.25 7.44 37.12
C LEU A 155 25.72 7.11 36.78
N SER A 156 26.46 6.45 37.68
CA SER A 156 27.84 6.01 37.44
C SER A 156 27.97 4.89 36.39
N LEU A 157 26.86 4.22 36.04
CA LEU A 157 26.83 3.27 34.93
C LEU A 157 26.89 3.97 33.55
N GLY A 158 26.69 5.30 33.50
CA GLY A 158 26.70 6.07 32.27
C GLY A 158 25.43 5.92 31.43
N VAL A 159 24.30 5.60 32.07
CA VAL A 159 23.00 5.56 31.40
C VAL A 159 22.61 6.97 30.95
N LYS A 160 22.29 7.13 29.67
CA LYS A 160 21.89 8.40 29.07
C LYS A 160 20.36 8.52 29.03
N ASP A 161 19.88 9.76 28.95
CA ASP A 161 18.46 10.09 28.78
C ASP A 161 17.59 9.48 29.89
N ILE A 162 18.00 9.72 31.14
CA ILE A 162 17.33 9.30 32.36
C ILE A 162 17.40 10.43 33.38
N THR A 163 16.29 10.70 34.07
CA THR A 163 16.21 11.72 35.12
C THR A 163 16.26 11.09 36.52
N ASP A 164 16.54 11.90 37.54
CA ASP A 164 16.49 11.42 38.93
C ASP A 164 15.12 10.86 39.30
N THR A 165 14.03 11.49 38.82
CA THR A 165 12.65 11.01 39.00
C THR A 165 12.41 9.66 38.35
N ASP A 166 12.99 9.41 37.18
CA ASP A 166 12.90 8.11 36.51
C ASP A 166 13.60 7.00 37.30
N ILE A 167 14.77 7.33 37.88
CA ILE A 167 15.54 6.40 38.71
C ILE A 167 14.80 6.12 40.02
N ASP A 168 14.22 7.15 40.63
CA ASP A 168 13.43 7.03 41.85
C ASP A 168 12.17 6.20 41.62
N GLY A 169 11.47 6.41 40.51
CA GLY A 169 10.33 5.57 40.13
C GLY A 169 10.74 4.12 39.85
N LEU A 170 11.94 3.89 39.31
CA LEU A 170 12.48 2.53 39.19
C LEU A 170 12.74 1.92 40.57
N PHE A 171 13.39 2.65 41.47
CA PHE A 171 13.64 2.21 42.84
C PHE A 171 12.34 1.81 43.54
N ASP A 172 11.33 2.69 43.50
CA ASP A 172 10.03 2.46 44.13
C ASP A 172 9.29 1.24 43.53
N SER A 173 9.59 0.87 42.28
CA SER A 173 9.03 -0.34 41.64
C SER A 173 9.75 -1.65 42.03
N LEU A 174 10.92 -1.52 42.67
CA LEU A 174 11.77 -2.63 43.10
C LEU A 174 11.64 -2.87 44.62
N ASP A 175 11.45 -1.79 45.38
CA ASP A 175 11.16 -1.78 46.82
C ASP A 175 9.75 -2.36 47.04
N SER A 176 9.70 -3.66 47.35
CA SER A 176 8.44 -4.40 47.37
C SER A 176 7.73 -4.30 48.71
N ASP A 177 8.50 -4.09 49.78
CA ASP A 177 7.98 -3.93 51.13
C ASP A 177 7.71 -2.45 51.51
N GLY A 178 8.21 -1.50 50.72
CA GLY A 178 8.03 -0.07 50.93
C GLY A 178 8.89 0.48 52.06
N GLY A 179 9.98 -0.20 52.42
CA GLY A 179 10.90 0.15 53.50
C GLY A 179 11.74 1.39 53.20
N GLY A 180 11.82 1.82 51.94
CA GLY A 180 12.62 2.96 51.50
C GLY A 180 14.11 2.64 51.30
N ALA A 181 14.47 1.37 51.46
CA ALA A 181 15.78 0.79 51.21
C ALA A 181 15.58 -0.60 50.59
N LEU A 182 16.49 -1.03 49.70
CA LEU A 182 16.43 -2.38 49.14
C LEU A 182 17.31 -3.32 49.94
N ASP A 183 16.71 -4.36 50.51
CA ASP A 183 17.49 -5.41 51.17
C ASP A 183 18.29 -6.26 50.17
N MET A 184 19.18 -7.12 50.65
CA MET A 184 20.02 -7.95 49.79
C MET A 184 19.23 -8.89 48.85
N ASP A 185 18.06 -9.37 49.25
CA ASP A 185 17.24 -10.24 48.42
C ASP A 185 16.43 -9.46 47.40
N GLU A 186 15.99 -8.25 47.74
CA GLU A 186 15.38 -7.29 46.82
C GLU A 186 16.39 -6.82 45.77
N VAL A 187 17.62 -6.47 46.16
CA VAL A 187 18.68 -6.11 45.21
C VAL A 187 19.00 -7.26 44.23
N LYS A 188 19.06 -8.51 44.72
CA LYS A 188 19.24 -9.69 43.85
C LYS A 188 18.12 -9.80 42.81
N LYS A 189 16.87 -9.68 43.25
CA LYS A 189 15.70 -9.78 42.38
C LYS A 189 15.66 -8.61 41.40
N ALA A 190 15.97 -7.40 41.87
CA ALA A 190 16.02 -6.18 41.08
C ALA A 190 17.02 -6.31 39.95
N ILE A 191 18.27 -6.67 40.24
CA ILE A 191 19.30 -6.79 39.21
C ILE A 191 18.92 -7.86 38.18
N LYS A 192 18.45 -9.04 38.62
CA LYS A 192 17.98 -10.07 37.68
C LYS A 192 16.85 -9.56 36.78
N ARG A 193 15.84 -8.92 37.35
CA ARG A 193 14.71 -8.33 36.61
C ARG A 193 15.17 -7.28 35.60
N LEU A 194 16.11 -6.41 35.99
CA LEU A 194 16.69 -5.41 35.10
C LEU A 194 17.45 -6.06 33.94
N GLN A 195 18.24 -7.09 34.21
CA GLN A 195 18.97 -7.84 33.18
C GLN A 195 18.02 -8.55 32.21
N GLU A 196 16.92 -9.12 32.70
CA GLU A 196 15.86 -9.71 31.88
C GLU A 196 15.16 -8.66 31.01
N GLN A 197 14.80 -7.50 31.57
CA GLN A 197 14.24 -6.37 30.82
C GLN A 197 15.19 -5.88 29.71
N ALA A 198 16.50 -5.85 29.98
CA ALA A 198 17.50 -5.48 28.99
C ALA A 198 17.64 -6.53 27.87
N ASN A 199 17.62 -7.82 28.22
CA ASN A 199 17.73 -8.90 27.23
C ASN A 199 16.49 -8.97 26.33
N THR A 200 15.31 -8.93 26.92
CA THR A 200 14.03 -8.89 26.18
C THR A 200 13.95 -7.68 25.27
N HIS A 201 14.30 -6.48 25.76
CA HIS A 201 14.36 -5.27 24.97
C HIS A 201 15.35 -5.38 23.79
N ARG A 202 16.56 -5.90 24.05
CA ARG A 202 17.58 -6.10 23.01
C ARG A 202 17.09 -7.06 21.92
N ASP A 203 16.46 -8.15 22.31
CA ASP A 203 15.99 -9.17 21.38
C ASP A 203 14.83 -8.64 20.53
N LEU A 204 13.91 -7.87 21.13
CA LEU A 204 12.84 -7.17 20.42
C LEU A 204 13.40 -6.15 19.41
N VAL A 205 14.33 -5.28 19.84
CA VAL A 205 14.99 -4.30 18.94
C VAL A 205 15.70 -5.02 17.79
N ARG A 206 16.32 -6.17 18.05
CA ARG A 206 17.00 -6.98 17.03
C ARG A 206 16.02 -7.56 16.01
N GLU A 207 14.89 -8.10 16.48
CA GLU A 207 13.85 -8.66 15.61
C GLU A 207 13.21 -7.57 14.73
N GLU A 208 12.80 -6.46 15.34
CA GLU A 208 12.22 -5.33 14.61
C GLU A 208 13.21 -4.70 13.62
N SER A 209 14.48 -4.58 14.00
CA SER A 209 15.52 -4.10 13.09
C SER A 209 15.71 -5.04 11.89
N ARG A 210 15.67 -6.36 12.10
CA ARG A 210 15.76 -7.34 11.00
C ARG A 210 14.57 -7.22 10.06
N SER A 211 13.37 -7.13 10.61
CA SER A 211 12.13 -6.95 9.83
C SER A 211 12.16 -5.65 9.02
N TYR A 212 12.52 -4.54 9.65
CA TYR A 212 12.68 -3.24 8.98
C TYR A 212 13.71 -3.29 7.85
N ILE A 213 14.89 -3.87 8.09
CA ILE A 213 15.94 -3.99 7.05
C ILE A 213 15.44 -4.83 5.87
N ALA A 214 14.68 -5.90 6.12
CA ALA A 214 14.08 -6.70 5.07
C ALA A 214 13.06 -5.91 4.25
N LEU A 215 12.18 -5.14 4.91
CA LEU A 215 11.22 -4.26 4.26
C LEU A 215 11.89 -3.19 3.41
N VAL A 216 12.92 -2.51 3.93
CA VAL A 216 13.66 -1.49 3.17
C VAL A 216 14.33 -2.08 1.94
N LYS A 217 14.93 -3.28 2.06
CA LYS A 217 15.52 -3.99 0.90
C LYS A 217 14.46 -4.31 -0.14
N ALA A 218 13.32 -4.87 0.28
CA ALA A 218 12.21 -5.18 -0.62
C ALA A 218 11.66 -3.92 -1.30
N THR A 219 11.47 -2.84 -0.55
CA THR A 219 11.02 -1.53 -1.06
C THR A 219 11.97 -1.01 -2.13
N ARG A 220 13.28 -1.05 -1.88
CA ARG A 220 14.28 -0.59 -2.85
C ARG A 220 14.29 -1.44 -4.12
N VAL A 221 14.11 -2.76 -3.99
CA VAL A 221 14.01 -3.66 -5.15
C VAL A 221 12.76 -3.34 -5.96
N ALA A 222 11.60 -3.21 -5.31
CA ALA A 222 10.33 -2.88 -5.96
C ALA A 222 10.40 -1.51 -6.67
N GLN A 223 10.94 -0.49 -6.00
CA GLN A 223 11.11 0.84 -6.57
C GLN A 223 12.04 0.83 -7.79
N ASN A 224 13.17 0.11 -7.72
CA ASN A 224 14.08 -0.01 -8.85
C ASN A 224 13.46 -0.76 -10.03
N ALA A 225 12.73 -1.85 -9.77
CA ALA A 225 12.04 -2.60 -10.81
C ALA A 225 10.98 -1.73 -11.50
N PHE A 226 10.20 -0.99 -10.71
CA PHE A 226 9.19 -0.07 -11.20
C PHE A 226 9.77 1.03 -12.11
N TRP A 227 10.83 1.71 -11.68
CA TRP A 227 11.46 2.75 -12.49
C TRP A 227 12.12 2.22 -13.77
N ARG A 228 12.60 0.96 -13.77
CA ARG A 228 13.12 0.32 -14.98
C ARG A 228 12.00 0.07 -15.98
N GLN A 229 10.90 -0.54 -15.52
CA GLN A 229 9.75 -0.81 -16.38
C GLN A 229 9.20 0.48 -17.01
N LEU A 230 9.06 1.55 -16.24
CA LEU A 230 8.59 2.84 -16.78
C LEU A 230 9.51 3.39 -17.87
N LYS A 231 10.84 3.31 -17.69
CA LYS A 231 11.79 3.77 -18.70
C LYS A 231 11.72 2.93 -19.98
N ASP A 232 11.57 1.62 -19.84
CA ASP A 232 11.46 0.71 -20.99
C ASP A 232 10.15 0.95 -21.76
N GLU A 233 9.04 1.24 -21.05
CA GLU A 233 7.75 1.60 -21.67
C GLU A 233 7.80 2.95 -22.39
N GLU A 234 8.36 3.99 -21.75
CA GLU A 234 8.54 5.32 -22.37
C GLU A 234 9.38 5.23 -23.65
N ALA A 235 10.46 4.44 -23.65
CA ALA A 235 11.29 4.22 -24.82
C ALA A 235 10.57 3.48 -25.97
N GLN A 236 9.61 2.60 -25.66
CA GLN A 236 8.80 1.90 -26.66
C GLN A 236 7.72 2.82 -27.27
N GLU A 237 7.15 3.72 -26.48
CA GLU A 237 6.17 4.71 -26.95
C GLU A 237 6.83 5.78 -27.84
N GLU A 238 8.05 6.22 -27.53
CA GLU A 238 8.81 7.14 -28.40
C GLU A 238 9.26 6.51 -29.73
N ALA A 239 9.31 5.18 -29.82
CA ALA A 239 9.73 4.44 -31.00
C ALA A 239 8.58 4.02 -31.94
N SER A 240 7.32 4.20 -31.54
CA SER A 240 6.11 3.92 -32.37
C SER A 240 5.53 5.17 -33.01
#